data_AF-A0A972HAL4-F1
#
_entry.id   AF-A0A972HAL4-F1
#
_cell.length_a   1.000
_cell.length_b   1.000
_cell.length_c   1.000
_cell.angle_alpha   90.00
_cell.angle_beta   90.00
_cell.angle_gamma   90.00
#
_symmetry.space_group_name_H-M   'P 1'
#
loop_
_entity.id
_entity.type
_entity.pdbx_description
1 polymer ?
#
loop_
_entity_poly.entity_id
_entity_poly.type
_entity_poly.pdbx_seq_one_letter_code
_entity_poly.pdbx_strand_id
1 'polypeptide(L)' 'MGTTTVRLDDEDEALLDMLAPEYGGRSSVIRQALRNLAADRKRQNALRSFLAEWDAEQGPIDEQDVATMAERYGL' A
#
# COMPACT_ATOMS: atom_id res chain seq x y z
N MET A 1 -4.40 -21.19 -16.58
CA MET A 1 -4.53 -20.97 -15.12
C MET A 1 -3.35 -21.66 -14.46
N GLY A 2 -2.54 -20.94 -13.69
CA GLY A 2 -1.47 -21.53 -12.88
C GLY A 2 -1.96 -21.79 -11.45
N THR A 3 -1.44 -22.84 -10.82
CA THR A 3 -1.69 -23.14 -9.40
C THR A 3 -0.48 -22.70 -8.59
N THR A 4 -0.73 -22.00 -7.49
CA THR A 4 0.30 -21.63 -6.51
C THR A 4 -0.08 -22.25 -5.18
N THR A 5 0.81 -23.06 -4.62
CA THR A 5 0.65 -23.68 -3.29
C THR A 5 1.44 -22.87 -2.28
N VAL A 6 0.79 -22.50 -1.18
CA VAL A 6 1.39 -21.75 -0.07
C VAL A 6 1.23 -22.56 1.20
N ARG A 7 2.26 -22.57 2.04
CA ARG A 7 2.18 -23.13 3.39
C ARG A 7 1.67 -22.04 4.32
N LEU A 8 0.62 -22.37 5.06
CA LEU A 8 0.02 -21.52 6.08
C LEU A 8 0.20 -22.21 7.42
N ASP A 9 0.32 -21.42 8.49
CA ASP A 9 0.15 -21.93 9.84
C ASP A 9 -1.35 -22.01 10.20
N ASP A 10 -1.64 -22.54 11.38
CA ASP A 10 -3.02 -22.76 11.83
C ASP A 10 -3.79 -21.44 11.99
N GLU A 11 -3.10 -20.34 12.31
CA GLU A 11 -3.71 -19.01 12.49
C GLU A 11 -4.10 -18.43 11.13
N ASP A 12 -3.19 -18.44 10.16
CA ASP A 12 -3.44 -18.01 8.80
C ASP A 12 -4.54 -18.84 8.13
N GLU A 13 -4.59 -20.16 8.38
CA GLU A 13 -5.67 -21.01 7.87
C GLU A 13 -7.03 -20.63 8.47
N ALA A 14 -7.08 -20.36 9.77
CA ALA A 14 -8.31 -19.91 10.44
C ALA A 14 -8.80 -18.55 9.92
N LEU A 15 -7.88 -17.61 9.68
CA LEU A 15 -8.20 -16.32 9.06
C LEU A 15 -8.75 -16.49 7.64
N LEU A 16 -8.13 -17.38 6.86
CA LEU A 16 -8.56 -17.67 5.50
C LEU A 16 -9.97 -18.30 5.47
N ASP A 17 -10.26 -19.20 6.41
CA ASP A 17 -11.58 -19.81 6.56
C ASP A 17 -12.66 -18.83 7.02
N MET A 18 -12.31 -17.91 7.91
CA MET A 18 -13.21 -16.85 8.34
C MET A 18 -13.59 -15.93 7.16
N LEU A 19 -12.65 -15.60 6.28
CA LEU A 19 -12.88 -14.71 5.14
C LEU A 19 -13.50 -15.43 3.93
N ALA A 20 -13.26 -16.72 3.75
CA ALA A 20 -13.68 -17.46 2.56
C ALA A 20 -15.17 -17.31 2.17
N PRO A 21 -16.15 -17.30 3.10
CA PRO A 21 -17.57 -17.17 2.75
C PRO A 21 -17.90 -15.86 2.03
N GLU A 22 -17.29 -14.75 2.43
CA GLU A 22 -17.58 -13.42 1.87
C GLU A 22 -16.96 -13.22 0.48
N TYR A 23 -15.83 -13.89 0.23
CA TYR A 23 -15.05 -13.70 -0.98
C TYR A 23 -15.25 -14.81 -2.01
N GLY A 24 -16.15 -15.77 -1.77
CA GLY A 24 -16.40 -16.89 -2.69
C GLY A 24 -15.27 -17.93 -2.69
N GLY A 25 -14.69 -18.17 -1.52
CA GLY A 25 -13.71 -19.23 -1.24
C GLY A 25 -12.28 -18.74 -0.98
N ARG A 26 -11.48 -19.62 -0.35
CA ARG A 26 -10.07 -19.41 0.01
C ARG A 26 -9.22 -18.85 -1.14
N SER A 27 -9.30 -19.45 -2.32
CA SER A 27 -8.54 -19.01 -3.50
C SER A 27 -8.90 -17.60 -3.96
N SER A 28 -10.14 -17.17 -3.74
CA SER A 28 -10.59 -15.82 -4.10
C SER A 28 -10.08 -14.78 -3.10
N VAL A 29 -10.05 -15.11 -1.81
CA VAL A 29 -9.40 -14.29 -0.76
C VAL A 29 -7.93 -14.04 -1.12
N ILE A 30 -7.16 -15.10 -1.39
CA ILE A 30 -5.73 -14.97 -1.71
C ILE A 30 -5.52 -14.10 -2.95
N ARG A 31 -6.30 -14.30 -4.02
CA ARG A 31 -6.20 -13.47 -5.22
C ARG A 31 -6.51 -12.01 -4.94
N GLN A 32 -7.51 -11.73 -4.11
CA GLN A 32 -7.87 -10.36 -3.75
C GLN A 32 -6.78 -9.70 -2.90
N ALA A 33 -6.24 -10.42 -1.91
CA ALA A 33 -5.12 -9.95 -1.09
C ALA A 33 -3.89 -9.61 -1.96
N LEU A 34 -3.52 -10.49 -2.91
CA LEU A 34 -2.43 -10.24 -3.84
C LEU A 34 -2.64 -8.98 -4.68
N ARG A 35 -3.86 -8.75 -5.18
CA ARG A 35 -4.19 -7.54 -5.95
C ARG A 35 -4.08 -6.28 -5.09
N ASN A 36 -4.57 -6.33 -3.86
CA ASN A 36 -4.49 -5.22 -2.92
C ASN A 36 -3.03 -4.88 -2.58
N LEU A 37 -2.21 -5.90 -2.29
CA LEU A 37 -0.78 -5.73 -2.02
C LEU A 37 -0.04 -5.14 -3.22
N ALA A 38 -0.33 -5.65 -4.43
CA ALA A 38 0.27 -5.12 -5.65
C ALA A 38 -0.15 -3.66 -5.92
N ALA A 39 -1.41 -3.31 -5.69
CA ALA A 39 -1.89 -1.94 -5.82
C ALA A 39 -1.21 -1.02 -4.81
N ASP A 40 -1.06 -1.45 -3.56
CA ASP A 40 -0.38 -0.68 -2.54
C ASP A 40 1.08 -0.42 -2.88
N ARG A 41 1.79 -1.48 -3.32
CA ARG A 41 3.18 -1.34 -3.75
C ARG A 41 3.34 -0.39 -4.93
N LYS A 42 2.40 -0.41 -5.89
CA LYS A 42 2.37 0.54 -7.01
C LYS A 42 2.17 1.98 -6.52
N ARG A 43 1.25 2.22 -5.59
CA ARG A 43 1.03 3.55 -5.00
C ARG A 43 2.27 4.07 -4.28
N GLN A 44 2.90 3.25 -3.45
CA GLN A 44 4.14 3.63 -2.76
C GLN A 44 5.26 3.99 -3.74
N ASN A 45 5.43 3.20 -4.81
CA ASN A 45 6.42 3.49 -5.84
C ASN A 45 6.10 4.77 -6.59
N ALA A 46 4.83 5.00 -6.96
CA ALA A 46 4.40 6.21 -7.63
C ALA A 46 4.62 7.45 -6.76
N LEU A 47 4.29 7.38 -5.46
CA LEU A 47 4.56 8.46 -4.51
C LEU A 47 6.05 8.76 -4.40
N ARG A 48 6.89 7.72 -4.26
CA ARG A 48 8.34 7.90 -4.19
C ARG A 48 8.91 8.53 -5.47
N SER A 49 8.43 8.09 -6.64
CA SER A 49 8.85 8.69 -7.92
C SER A 49 8.41 10.14 -8.04
N PHE A 50 7.17 10.45 -7.65
CA PHE A 50 6.65 11.81 -7.62
C PHE A 50 7.46 12.72 -6.71
N LEU A 51 7.77 12.27 -5.48
CA LEU A 51 8.61 13.06 -4.55
C LEU A 51 10.01 13.28 -5.09
N ALA A 52 10.62 12.28 -5.72
CA ALA A 52 11.96 12.43 -6.31
C ALA A 52 11.97 13.38 -7.52
N GLU A 53 10.92 13.38 -8.33
CA GLU A 53 10.74 14.33 -9.43
C GLU A 53 10.52 15.75 -8.89
N TRP A 54 9.67 15.90 -7.88
CA TRP A 54 9.43 17.17 -7.20
C TRP A 54 10.72 17.75 -6.61
N ASP A 55 11.50 16.96 -5.86
CA ASP A 55 12.76 17.39 -5.28
C ASP A 55 13.79 17.80 -6.35
N ALA A 56 13.76 17.16 -7.53
CA ALA A 56 14.65 17.51 -8.64
C ALA A 56 14.24 18.82 -9.33
N GLU A 57 12.94 19.11 -9.43
CA GLU A 57 12.41 20.30 -10.09
C GLU A 57 12.43 21.54 -9.19
N GLN A 58 12.02 21.39 -7.93
CA GLN A 58 11.82 22.48 -6.99
C GLN A 58 12.94 22.60 -5.95
N GLY A 59 13.77 21.56 -5.81
CA GLY A 59 14.71 21.46 -4.70
C GLY A 59 14.02 21.00 -3.40
N PRO A 60 14.81 20.70 -2.36
CA PRO A 60 14.26 20.36 -1.04
C PRO A 60 13.47 21.55 -0.47
N ILE A 61 12.36 21.27 0.19
CA ILE A 61 11.59 22.29 0.91
C ILE A 61 12.46 22.88 2.02
N ASP A 62 12.59 24.20 2.06
CA ASP A 62 13.38 24.89 3.07
C ASP A 62 12.61 25.08 4.40
N GLU A 63 13.34 25.27 5.50
CA GLU A 63 12.73 25.45 6.82
C GLU A 63 11.91 26.76 6.93
N GLN A 64 12.22 27.77 6.11
CA GLN A 64 11.49 29.04 6.06
C GLN A 64 10.13 28.91 5.37
N ASP A 65 10.04 28.10 4.32
CA ASP A 65 8.82 27.74 3.61
C ASP A 65 7.90 26.93 4.52
N VAL A 66 8.47 25.99 5.30
CA VAL A 66 7.72 25.25 6.32
C VAL A 66 7.19 26.19 7.40
N ALA A 67 8.01 27.11 7.92
CA ALA A 67 7.58 28.07 8.94
C ALA A 67 6.48 29.01 8.41
N THR A 68 6.61 29.48 7.16
CA THR A 68 5.61 30.33 6.51
C THR A 68 4.28 29.58 6.32
N MET A 69 4.32 28.31 5.94
CA MET A 69 3.11 27.48 5.80
C MET A 69 2.49 27.16 7.16
N ALA A 70 3.28 26.89 8.20
CA ALA A 70 2.78 26.65 9.55
C ALA A 70 2.04 27.88 10.09
N GLU A 71 2.62 29.07 9.92
CA GLU A 71 1.98 30.34 10.30
C GLU A 71 0.68 30.59 9.52
N ARG A 72 0.66 30.26 8.23
CA ARG A 72 -0.53 30.40 7.36
C ARG A 72 -1.69 29.48 7.75
N TYR A 73 -1.41 28.26 8.20
CA TYR A 73 -2.42 27.25 8.52
C TYR A 73 -2.67 27.07 10.02
N GLY A 74 -1.96 27.82 10.88
CA GLY A 74 -2.12 27.76 12.35
C GLY A 74 -1.66 26.44 12.95
N LEU A 75 -0.62 25.83 12.38
CA LEU A 75 0.01 24.59 12.85
C LEU A 75 1.12 24.87 13.86
#